data_AF-A0A1Y0IJI2-F1
#
_entry.id   AF-A0A1Y0IJI2-F1
#
_cell.length_a   1.000
_cell.length_b   1.000
_cell.length_c   1.000
_cell.angle_alpha   90.00
_cell.angle_beta   90.00
_cell.angle_gamma   90.00
#
_symmetry.space_group_name_H-M   'P 1'
#
loop_
_entity.id
_entity.type
_entity.pdbx_description
1 polymer ?
#
loop_
_entity_poly.entity_id
_entity_poly.type
_entity_poly.pdbx_seq_one_letter_code
_entity_poly.pdbx_strand_id
1 'polypeptide(L)' 'MPDITQKMLTQQLRELETDGVVSRTVYEQVPPKVIYSLTEYGWSLRPILDAMCAWGEKHIVQAGLSCDA' A
#
# COMPACT_ATOMS: atom_id res chain seq x y z
N MET A 1 -10.23 4.40 -6.79
CA MET A 1 -9.41 3.20 -7.07
C MET A 1 -10.01 2.42 -8.24
N PRO A 2 -9.80 2.80 -9.51
CA PRO A 2 -10.42 2.10 -10.64
C PRO A 2 -9.50 1.11 -11.37
N ASP A 3 -8.16 1.22 -11.30
CA ASP A 3 -7.29 0.60 -12.31
C ASP A 3 -6.58 -0.70 -11.90
N ILE A 4 -6.82 -1.25 -10.71
CA ILE A 4 -6.26 -2.55 -10.30
C ILE A 4 -7.33 -3.64 -10.24
N THR A 5 -7.05 -4.77 -10.87
CA THR A 5 -7.95 -5.94 -10.79
C THR A 5 -7.90 -6.55 -9.38
N GLN A 6 -9.01 -7.12 -8.94
CA GLN A 6 -9.09 -7.82 -7.64
C GLN A 6 -8.04 -8.93 -7.50
N LYS A 7 -7.76 -9.64 -8.60
CA LYS A 7 -6.73 -10.67 -8.66
C LYS A 7 -5.33 -10.09 -8.41
N MET A 8 -5.00 -8.97 -9.06
CA MET A 8 -3.71 -8.30 -8.87
C MET A 8 -3.56 -7.77 -7.45
N LEU A 9 -4.59 -7.09 -6.91
CA LEU A 9 -4.56 -6.60 -5.53
C LEU A 9 -4.34 -7.74 -4.53
N THR A 10 -5.06 -8.85 -4.70
CA THR A 10 -4.91 -10.02 -3.83
C THR A 10 -3.51 -10.63 -3.94
N GLN A 11 -2.95 -10.68 -5.14
CA GLN A 11 -1.60 -11.18 -5.36
C GLN A 11 -0.56 -10.29 -4.65
N GLN A 12 -0.68 -8.97 -4.81
CA GLN A 12 0.23 -8.02 -4.17
C GLN A 12 0.15 -8.03 -2.64
N LEU A 13 -1.05 -8.18 -2.07
CA LEU A 13 -1.22 -8.32 -0.63
C LEU A 13 -0.59 -9.60 -0.08
N ARG A 14 -0.65 -10.71 -0.82
CA ARG A 14 0.00 -11.98 -0.43
C ARG A 14 1.52 -11.92 -0.51
N GLU A 15 2.06 -11.21 -1.50
CA GLU A 15 3.50 -10.95 -1.61
C GLU A 15 3.97 -10.14 -0.40
N LEU A 16 3.30 -9.03 -0.09
CA LEU A 16 3.61 -8.19 1.09
C LEU A 16 3.41 -8.92 2.43
N GLU A 17 2.47 -9.87 2.50
CA GLU A 17 2.30 -10.75 3.66
C GLU A 17 3.49 -11.70 3.82
N THR A 18 3.96 -12.28 2.71
CA THR A 18 5.14 -13.18 2.68
C THR A 18 6.41 -12.44 3.07
N ASP A 19 6.54 -11.18 2.65
CA ASP A 19 7.67 -10.31 3.00
C ASP A 19 7.59 -9.74 4.43
N GLY A 20 6.52 -10.03 5.17
CA GLY A 20 6.31 -9.59 6.55
C GLY A 20 5.96 -8.10 6.70
N VAL A 21 5.69 -7.40 5.60
CA VAL A 21 5.30 -5.98 5.58
C VAL A 21 3.83 -5.82 6.00
N VAL A 22 2.98 -6.77 5.59
CA VAL A 22 1.55 -6.78 5.89
C VAL A 22 1.20 -8.03 6.71
N SER A 23 0.23 -7.90 7.61
CA SER A 23 -0.39 -9.01 8.33
C SER A 23 -1.82 -9.19 7.87
N ARG A 24 -2.27 -10.45 7.82
CA ARG A 24 -3.63 -10.84 7.46
C ARG A 24 -4.37 -11.37 8.69
N THR A 25 -5.46 -10.71 9.06
CA THR A 25 -6.33 -11.14 10.17
C THR A 25 -7.68 -11.59 9.62
N VAL A 26 -8.10 -12.81 9.97
CA VAL A 26 -9.42 -13.36 9.64
C VAL A 26 -10.33 -13.23 10.86
N TYR A 27 -11.48 -12.61 10.67
CA TYR A 27 -12.53 -12.50 11.68
C TYR A 27 -13.64 -13.50 11.36
N GLU A 28 -13.84 -14.45 12.26
CA GLU A 28 -14.89 -15.47 12.20
C GLU A 28 -16.25 -14.90 12.64
N GLN A 29 -16.69 -13.86 11.95
CA GLN A 29 -18.03 -13.28 12.10
C GLN A 29 -18.90 -13.60 10.88
N VAL A 30 -20.21 -13.38 10.96
CA VAL A 30 -21.10 -13.46 9.80
C VAL A 30 -21.44 -12.05 9.33
N PRO A 31 -21.10 -11.65 8.09
CA PRO A 31 -20.30 -12.36 7.09
C PRO A 31 -18.78 -12.36 7.44
N PRO A 32 -18.02 -13.39 7.02
CA PRO A 32 -16.59 -13.49 7.35
C PRO A 32 -15.83 -12.30 6.77
N LYS A 33 -14.92 -11.73 7.58
CA LYS A 33 -14.16 -10.53 7.21
C LYS A 33 -12.67 -10.82 7.28
N VAL A 34 -11.95 -10.38 6.25
CA VAL A 34 -10.48 -10.43 6.22
C VAL A 34 -9.98 -8.99 6.22
N ILE A 35 -9.04 -8.68 7.09
CA ILE A 35 -8.38 -7.38 7.17
C ILE A 35 -6.89 -7.58 6.93
N TYR A 36 -6.33 -6.74 6.07
CA TYR A 36 -4.89 -6.61 5.89
C TYR A 36 -4.43 -5.32 6.56
N SER A 37 -3.32 -5.38 7.30
CA SER A 37 -2.76 -4.24 8.04
C SER A 37 -1.24 -4.27 8.01
N LEU A 38 -0.60 -3.10 7.98
CA LEU A 38 0.86 -3.02 8.11
C LEU A 38 1.31 -3.64 9.44
N THR A 39 2.40 -4.41 9.39
CA THR A 39 3.11 -4.86 10.58
C THR A 39 3.95 -3.71 11.15
N GLU A 40 4.52 -3.89 12.35
CA GLU A 40 5.50 -2.95 12.89
C GLU A 40 6.68 -2.75 11.94
N TYR A 41 7.16 -3.84 11.32
CA TYR A 41 8.18 -3.78 10.27
C TYR A 41 7.69 -3.00 9.05
N GLY A 42 6.46 -3.23 8.57
CA GLY A 42 5.90 -2.48 7.46
C GLY A 42 5.75 -0.98 7.74
N TRP A 43 5.41 -0.60 8.97
CA TRP A 43 5.37 0.80 9.39
C TRP A 43 6.74 1.47 9.35
N SER A 44 7.84 0.73 9.52
CA SER A 44 9.20 1.27 9.42
C SER A 44 9.54 1.77 8.01
N LEU A 45 8.81 1.34 6.97
CA LEU A 45 8.97 1.83 5.59
C LEU A 45 8.35 3.21 5.37
N ARG A 46 7.41 3.63 6.22
CA ARG A 46 6.69 4.91 6.09
C ARG A 46 7.61 6.12 5.83
N PRO A 47 8.67 6.39 6.62
CA PRO A 47 9.53 7.55 6.38
C PRO A 47 10.21 7.53 5.00
N ILE A 48 10.50 6.34 4.46
CA ILE A 48 11.10 6.20 3.12
C ILE A 48 10.06 6.54 2.05
N LEU A 49 8.84 6.01 2.18
CA LEU A 49 7.73 6.33 1.28
C LEU A 49 7.38 7.82 1.32
N ASP A 50 7.33 8.42 2.51
CA ASP A 50 7.09 9.85 2.69
C ASP A 50 8.19 10.69 2.01
N ALA A 51 9.46 10.29 2.14
CA ALA A 51 10.57 10.95 1.46
C ALA A 51 10.49 10.81 -0.07
N MET A 52 10.09 9.65 -0.58
CA MET A 52 9.86 9.42 -2.01
C MET A 52 8.71 10.27 -2.54
N CYS A 53 7.60 10.37 -1.81
CA CYS A 53 6.47 11.25 -2.15
C CYS A 53 6.91 12.71 -2.18
N ALA A 54 7.59 13.19 -1.13
CA ALA A 54 8.07 14.56 -1.05
C ALA A 54 9.07 14.90 -2.18
N TRP A 55 9.90 13.94 -2.59
CA TRP A 55 10.77 14.10 -3.75
C TRP A 55 9.96 14.14 -5.05
N GLY A 56 8.99 13.22 -5.21
CA GLY A 56 8.13 13.14 -6.40
C GLY A 56 7.33 14.41 -6.62
N GLU A 57 6.73 14.96 -5.57
CA GLU A 57 6.01 16.25 -5.62
C GLU A 57 6.91 17.39 -6.09
N LYS A 58 8.12 17.51 -5.52
CA LYS A 58 9.10 18.51 -5.97
C LYS A 58 9.50 18.31 -7.43
N HIS A 59 9.70 17.07 -7.83
CA HIS A 59 10.11 16.73 -9.19
C HIS A 59 9.01 17.03 -10.21
N ILE A 60 7.74 16.75 -9.88
CA ILE A 60 6.59 17.02 -10.74
C ILE A 60 6.44 18.54 -10.98
N VAL A 61 6.57 19.33 -9.91
CA VAL A 61 6.61 20.81 -10.01
C VAL A 61 7.78 21.27 -10.87
N GLN A 62 8.96 20.67 -10.73
CA GLN A 62 10.15 21.01 -11.52
C GLN A 62 10.02 20.57 -12.99
N ALA A 63 9.36 19.45 -13.26
CA ALA A 63 9.18 18.89 -14.60
C ALA A 63 8.00 19.52 -15.36
N GLY A 64 7.22 20.42 -14.73
CA GLY A 64 6.07 21.07 -15.34
C GLY A 64 4.87 20.13 -15.57
N LEU A 65 4.82 19.01 -14.84
CA LEU A 65 3.73 18.05 -14.90
C LEU A 65 2.72 18.38 -13.78
N SER A 66 1.42 18.16 -14.00
CA SER A 66 0.42 18.20 -12.92
C SER A 66 0.18 16.78 -12.39
N CYS A 67 0.16 16.64 -11.07
CA CYS A 67 -0.33 15.43 -10.43
C CYS A 67 -1.83 15.58 -10.31
N ASP A 68 -2.59 15.05 -11.28
CA ASP A 68 -4.04 14.97 -11.15
C ASP A 68 -4.35 13.82 -10.17
N ALA A 69 -4.95 14.19 -9.03
CA ALA A 69 -5.29 13.32 -7.91
C ALA A 69 -6.63 12.61 -8.09
#